data_AF-U1PQT2-F1
#
_entry.id   AF-U1PQT2-F1
#
_cell.length_a   1.000
_cell.length_b   1.000
_cell.length_c   1.000
_cell.angle_alpha   90.00
_cell.angle_beta   90.00
_cell.angle_gamma   90.00
#
_symmetry.space_group_name_H-M   'P 1'
#
loop_
_entity.id
_entity.type
_entity.pdbx_description
1 polymer ?
#
loop_
_entity_poly.entity_id
_entity_poly.type
_entity_poly.pdbx_seq_one_letter_code
_entity_poly.pdbx_strand_id
1 'polypeptide(L)'
;MSESDAGDDGDDRGWLRLYGPRLATTLVVAVAVAVALGVVIPTLLAAPAPETTRTTEVRELNLSGYDTDEIAVTERPAEGGVRLSTAGNGTVVIDADHANDLTDAQLQPIREAFSRAGYSVELHERGELSEALSDAVGYVVVDPGTDFEEEDVAAVRSFTADGGRLLVFAEPTTVEVNSDFRSTSVVEERSEVA
;
A
#
# COMPACT_ATOMS: atom_id res chain seq x y z
N MET A 1 75.59 -1.87 14.74
CA MET A 1 76.08 -1.23 15.97
C MET A 1 74.93 -0.41 16.52
N SER A 2 74.39 -0.86 17.66
CA SER A 2 73.32 -0.28 18.51
C SER A 2 71.91 -0.17 17.89
N GLU A 3 70.89 -0.88 18.41
CA GLU A 3 70.12 -0.61 19.66
C GLU A 3 69.43 0.77 19.54
N SER A 4 68.12 0.96 19.73
CA SER A 4 67.17 0.49 20.76
C SER A 4 65.78 1.04 20.35
N ASP A 5 64.70 0.27 20.35
CA ASP A 5 63.76 0.00 21.46
C ASP A 5 62.66 1.06 21.67
N ALA A 6 61.44 0.55 21.87
CA ALA A 6 60.23 1.07 22.55
C ALA A 6 59.80 2.54 22.33
N GLY A 7 58.53 2.89 22.24
CA GLY A 7 57.26 2.30 22.65
C GLY A 7 56.21 3.41 22.39
N ASP A 8 54.97 3.09 22.07
CA ASP A 8 53.89 2.84 23.03
C ASP A 8 52.92 4.03 23.04
N ASP A 9 51.63 3.71 23.16
CA ASP A 9 50.48 4.57 23.40
C ASP A 9 50.18 5.68 22.38
N GLY A 10 49.01 5.71 21.74
CA GLY A 10 47.71 5.54 22.35
C GLY A 10 46.92 6.81 22.06
N ASP A 11 45.74 6.61 21.49
CA ASP A 11 44.58 7.46 21.71
C ASP A 11 44.44 8.82 20.98
N ASP A 12 43.24 8.93 20.39
CA ASP A 12 42.39 10.11 20.36
C ASP A 12 42.35 11.02 19.13
N ARG A 13 41.42 10.65 18.24
CA ARG A 13 40.36 11.56 17.73
C ARG A 13 40.84 12.88 17.13
N GLY A 14 41.67 12.80 16.09
CA GLY A 14 42.06 13.94 15.25
C GLY A 14 41.05 14.34 14.17
N TRP A 15 39.75 14.54 14.47
CA TRP A 15 38.77 14.95 13.43
C TRP A 15 38.07 16.30 13.64
N LEU A 16 38.41 17.10 14.66
CA LEU A 16 37.73 18.39 14.93
C LEU A 16 38.63 19.63 14.90
N ARG A 17 39.61 19.69 13.99
CA ARG A 17 40.39 20.93 13.78
C ARG A 17 40.40 21.39 12.33
N LEU A 18 39.22 21.67 11.79
CA LEU A 18 39.04 22.73 10.79
C LEU A 18 37.76 23.51 11.15
N TYR A 19 37.73 24.80 10.82
CA TYR A 19 36.66 25.80 11.08
C TYR A 19 36.83 26.78 12.25
N GLY A 20 38.08 27.26 12.46
CA GLY A 20 38.42 28.24 13.50
C GLY A 20 38.23 29.75 13.22
N PRO A 21 38.06 30.28 11.99
CA PRO A 21 37.83 31.73 11.84
C PRO A 21 36.58 32.15 11.03
N ARG A 22 35.79 31.22 10.49
CA ARG A 22 34.59 31.56 9.68
C ARG A 22 33.27 31.51 10.43
N LEU A 23 33.24 31.06 11.69
CA LEU A 23 32.02 31.07 12.50
C LEU A 23 31.75 32.42 13.18
N ALA A 24 32.79 33.16 13.56
CA ALA A 24 32.65 34.42 14.30
C ALA A 24 32.04 35.54 13.46
N THR A 25 32.42 35.64 12.18
CA THR A 25 31.89 36.66 11.27
C THR A 25 30.40 36.44 10.97
N THR A 26 29.96 35.18 10.83
CA THR A 26 28.56 34.84 10.55
C THR A 26 27.63 35.24 11.69
N LEU A 27 28.09 35.15 12.94
CA LEU A 27 27.31 35.51 14.12
C LEU A 27 27.08 37.03 14.23
N VAL A 28 28.07 37.85 13.88
CA VAL A 28 27.95 39.33 13.90
C VAL A 28 26.97 39.83 12.83
N VAL A 29 26.98 39.23 11.63
CA VAL A 29 26.03 39.58 10.56
C VAL A 29 24.60 39.18 10.93
N ALA A 30 24.41 38.02 11.57
CA ALA A 30 23.09 37.58 12.03
C ALA A 30 22.48 38.55 13.06
N VAL A 31 23.28 39.07 14.00
CA VAL A 31 22.82 40.06 14.99
C VAL A 31 22.44 41.38 14.34
N ALA A 32 23.20 41.86 13.35
CA ALA A 32 22.86 43.10 12.63
C ALA A 32 21.57 42.97 11.80
N VAL A 33 21.33 41.81 11.18
CA VAL A 33 20.10 41.52 10.44
C VAL A 33 18.91 41.39 11.39
N ALA A 34 19.09 40.80 12.57
CA ALA A 34 18.05 40.71 13.60
C ALA A 34 17.58 42.10 14.10
N VAL A 35 18.51 43.06 14.25
CA VAL A 35 18.17 44.45 14.62
C VAL A 35 17.41 45.18 13.51
N ALA A 36 17.70 44.89 12.23
CA ALA A 36 16.98 45.48 11.10
C ALA A 36 15.58 44.85 10.88
N LEU A 37 15.37 43.60 11.31
CA LEU A 37 14.10 42.86 11.18
C LEU A 37 13.20 42.96 12.42
N GLY A 38 13.55 43.80 13.40
CA GLY A 38 12.71 44.04 14.58
C GLY A 38 12.72 42.91 15.63
N VAL A 39 13.76 42.07 15.64
CA VAL A 39 13.92 41.04 16.68
C VAL A 39 14.55 41.69 17.91
N VAL A 40 13.73 41.94 18.93
CA VAL A 40 14.17 42.48 20.22
C VAL A 40 14.73 41.33 21.07
N ILE A 41 16.04 41.31 21.32
CA ILE A 41 16.67 40.42 22.32
C ILE A 41 16.62 41.14 23.69
N PRO A 42 15.90 40.65 24.71
CA PRO A 42 15.90 41.29 26.01
C PRO A 42 17.16 40.89 26.79
N THR A 43 18.09 41.83 26.96
CA THR A 43 19.16 41.74 27.97
C THR A 43 18.68 42.44 29.23
N LEU A 44 18.38 41.66 30.28
CA LEU A 44 17.82 42.13 31.54
C LEU A 44 18.95 42.46 32.54
N LEU A 45 19.41 43.72 32.56
CA LEU A 45 20.03 44.32 33.75
C LEU A 45 19.30 45.63 34.12
N ALA A 46 18.51 45.54 35.19
CA ALA A 46 18.12 46.57 36.15
C ALA A 46 17.60 47.96 35.67
N ALA A 47 16.26 48.14 35.72
CA ALA A 47 15.61 49.37 36.17
C ALA A 47 14.17 49.07 36.66
N PRO A 48 13.66 49.72 37.74
CA PRO A 48 12.37 49.40 38.35
C PRO A 48 11.18 49.95 37.54
N ALA A 49 10.10 49.17 37.55
CA ALA A 49 8.90 49.28 36.70
C ALA A 49 8.05 50.55 36.90
N PRO A 50 7.29 50.93 35.87
CA PRO A 50 5.88 51.26 36.04
C PRO A 50 5.03 50.05 35.64
N GLU A 51 4.22 49.56 36.58
CA GLU A 51 3.25 48.49 36.36
C GLU A 51 2.16 48.95 35.38
N THR A 52 2.36 48.68 34.09
CA THR A 52 1.24 48.56 33.16
C THR A 52 0.90 47.09 33.10
N THR A 53 -0.09 46.66 33.88
CA THR A 53 -0.76 45.38 33.71
C THR A 53 -1.33 45.33 32.29
N ARG A 54 -0.51 44.87 31.35
CA ARG A 54 -0.99 44.43 30.05
C ARG A 54 -1.56 43.04 30.32
N THR A 55 -2.83 43.00 30.70
CA THR A 55 -3.63 41.79 30.55
C THR A 55 -3.61 41.46 29.06
N THR A 56 -2.62 40.67 28.65
CA THR A 56 -2.71 39.93 27.41
C THR A 56 -3.83 38.92 27.68
N GLU A 57 -5.06 39.34 27.45
CA GLU A 57 -6.15 38.40 27.23
C GLU A 57 -5.69 37.60 26.02
N VAL A 58 -5.10 36.43 26.30
CA VAL A 58 -5.01 35.36 25.32
C VAL A 58 -6.47 35.07 25.02
N ARG A 59 -6.99 35.72 23.96
CA ARG A 59 -8.28 35.36 23.40
C ARG A 59 -8.05 33.99 22.81
N GLU A 60 -8.26 32.98 23.64
CA GLU A 60 -8.33 31.59 23.23
C GLU A 60 -9.32 31.58 22.06
N LEU A 61 -8.78 31.34 20.86
CA LEU A 61 -9.58 31.18 19.67
C LEU A 61 -10.36 29.90 19.92
N ASN A 62 -11.58 30.04 20.45
CA ASN A 62 -12.54 28.96 20.56
C ASN A 62 -12.95 28.57 19.13
N LEU A 63 -12.15 27.71 18.52
CA LEU A 63 -12.44 27.05 17.26
C LEU A 63 -13.41 25.91 17.55
N SER A 64 -14.63 26.25 17.97
CA SER A 64 -15.70 25.29 18.26
C SER A 64 -16.15 24.47 17.03
N GLY A 65 -15.56 24.71 15.86
CA GLY A 65 -15.77 23.94 14.63
C GLY A 65 -14.69 22.89 14.36
N TYR A 66 -13.67 22.78 15.20
CA TYR A 66 -12.63 21.73 15.15
C TYR A 66 -12.73 20.83 16.40
N ASP A 67 -13.95 20.39 16.72
CA ASP A 67 -14.15 19.35 17.73
C ASP A 67 -13.92 17.98 17.07
N THR A 68 -12.67 17.49 17.17
CA THR A 68 -12.30 16.19 16.59
C THR A 68 -12.91 15.03 17.37
N ASP A 69 -13.42 15.28 18.58
CA ASP A 69 -14.05 14.27 19.43
C ASP A 69 -15.46 13.89 18.94
N GLU A 70 -16.07 14.69 18.03
CA GLU A 70 -17.37 14.39 17.42
C GLU A 70 -17.26 13.51 16.16
N ILE A 71 -16.08 13.37 15.55
CA ILE A 71 -15.88 12.42 14.45
C ILE A 71 -15.68 11.03 15.03
N ALA A 72 -16.75 10.47 15.60
CA ALA A 72 -16.84 9.05 15.86
C ALA A 72 -16.85 8.34 14.51
N VAL A 73 -15.69 7.82 14.09
CA VAL A 73 -15.60 6.79 13.07
C VAL A 73 -16.33 5.58 13.64
N THR A 74 -17.63 5.46 13.38
CA THR A 74 -18.31 4.20 13.62
C THR A 74 -17.75 3.21 12.62
N GLU A 75 -16.75 2.43 13.04
CA GLU A 75 -16.31 1.25 12.31
C GLU A 75 -17.55 0.39 12.13
N ARG A 76 -18.07 0.33 10.89
CA ARG A 76 -19.09 -0.64 10.56
C ARG A 76 -18.43 -2.01 10.73
N PRO A 77 -18.93 -2.89 11.60
CA PRO A 77 -18.37 -4.22 11.68
C PRO A 77 -18.45 -4.83 10.29
N ALA A 78 -17.36 -5.47 9.84
CA ALA A 78 -17.29 -6.15 8.55
C ALA A 78 -18.17 -7.41 8.61
N GLU A 79 -19.49 -7.23 8.66
CA GLU A 79 -20.49 -8.30 8.73
C GLU A 79 -20.97 -8.73 7.34
N GLY A 80 -20.20 -8.40 6.30
CA GLY A 80 -20.44 -8.90 4.96
C GLY A 80 -20.19 -10.42 4.94
N GLY A 81 -21.25 -11.20 4.85
CA GLY A 81 -21.18 -12.66 4.77
C GLY A 81 -21.73 -13.17 3.45
N VAL A 82 -21.00 -14.07 2.79
CA VAL A 82 -21.55 -14.82 1.66
C VAL A 82 -22.46 -15.93 2.21
N ARG A 83 -23.62 -16.11 1.58
CA ARG A 83 -24.58 -17.17 1.89
C ARG A 83 -24.92 -17.91 0.60
N LEU A 84 -24.73 -19.22 0.62
CA LEU A 84 -25.17 -20.07 -0.47
C LEU A 84 -26.62 -20.50 -0.20
N SER A 85 -27.47 -20.42 -1.21
CA SER A 85 -28.89 -20.81 -1.12
C SER A 85 -29.11 -22.32 -1.19
N THR A 86 -28.06 -23.08 -1.54
CA THR A 86 -28.06 -24.53 -1.69
C THR A 86 -26.94 -25.16 -0.88
N ALA A 87 -27.23 -26.27 -0.22
CA ALA A 87 -26.25 -27.15 0.42
C ALA A 87 -25.94 -28.34 -0.48
N GLY A 88 -24.73 -28.89 -0.38
CA GLY A 88 -24.28 -30.01 -1.19
C GLY A 88 -23.03 -30.67 -0.64
N ASN A 89 -22.36 -31.46 -1.49
CA ASN A 89 -21.06 -32.06 -1.23
C ASN A 89 -20.22 -32.02 -2.51
N GLY A 90 -18.93 -32.33 -2.39
CA GLY A 90 -17.94 -32.25 -3.47
C GLY A 90 -17.00 -31.06 -3.32
N THR A 91 -15.98 -31.02 -4.18
CA THR A 91 -14.91 -30.02 -4.15
C THR A 91 -15.19 -28.86 -5.08
N VAL A 92 -15.02 -27.64 -4.57
CA VAL A 92 -14.97 -26.40 -5.35
C VAL A 92 -13.51 -25.98 -5.45
N VAL A 93 -13.01 -25.88 -6.68
CA VAL A 93 -11.65 -25.41 -6.96
C VAL A 93 -11.71 -23.91 -7.18
N ILE A 94 -10.82 -23.17 -6.53
CA ILE A 94 -10.61 -21.74 -6.72
C ILE A 94 -9.28 -21.56 -7.43
N ASP A 95 -9.29 -20.79 -8.51
CA ASP A 95 -8.09 -20.39 -9.24
C ASP A 95 -7.14 -19.57 -8.35
N ALA A 96 -5.87 -19.98 -8.33
CA ALA A 96 -4.77 -19.27 -7.68
C ALA A 96 -3.47 -19.38 -8.52
N ASP A 97 -3.55 -19.85 -9.76
CA ASP A 97 -2.38 -20.09 -10.64
C ASP A 97 -2.21 -18.94 -11.66
N HIS A 98 -3.30 -18.25 -12.00
CA HIS A 98 -3.32 -17.21 -13.03
C HIS A 98 -3.04 -15.80 -12.49
N ALA A 99 -2.07 -15.68 -11.57
CA ALA A 99 -1.64 -14.42 -10.95
C ALA A 99 -2.79 -13.60 -10.33
N ASN A 100 -3.73 -14.25 -9.67
CA ASN A 100 -4.90 -13.62 -9.05
C ASN A 100 -4.47 -12.65 -7.91
N ASP A 101 -4.98 -11.41 -7.89
CA ASP A 101 -4.73 -10.45 -6.81
C ASP A 101 -5.62 -10.71 -5.57
N LEU A 102 -5.44 -11.89 -4.98
CA LEU A 102 -6.26 -12.35 -3.85
C LEU A 102 -5.40 -12.75 -2.66
N THR A 103 -5.73 -12.15 -1.52
CA THR A 103 -5.20 -12.56 -0.22
C THR A 103 -6.10 -13.61 0.42
N ASP A 104 -5.52 -14.45 1.30
CA ASP A 104 -6.29 -15.44 2.06
C ASP A 104 -7.44 -14.80 2.86
N ALA A 105 -7.23 -13.60 3.38
CA ALA A 105 -8.26 -12.83 4.09
C ALA A 105 -9.46 -12.45 3.19
N GLN A 106 -9.22 -12.16 1.90
CA GLN A 106 -10.29 -11.90 0.93
C GLN A 106 -11.04 -13.18 0.52
N LEU A 107 -10.35 -14.34 0.51
CA LEU A 107 -10.96 -15.63 0.19
C LEU A 107 -11.76 -16.23 1.36
N GLN A 108 -11.38 -15.92 2.60
CA GLN A 108 -11.98 -16.46 3.82
C GLN A 108 -13.53 -16.43 3.82
N PRO A 109 -14.21 -15.31 3.51
CA PRO A 109 -15.68 -15.27 3.49
C PRO A 109 -16.31 -16.28 2.51
N ILE A 110 -15.67 -16.51 1.35
CA ILE A 110 -16.14 -17.45 0.34
C ILE A 110 -15.86 -18.88 0.78
N ARG A 111 -14.66 -19.16 1.30
CA ARG A 111 -14.27 -20.47 1.84
C ARG A 111 -15.20 -20.92 2.95
N GLU A 112 -15.50 -20.02 3.89
CA GLU A 112 -16.46 -20.27 4.97
C GLU A 112 -17.88 -20.49 4.44
N ALA A 113 -18.31 -19.77 3.40
CA ALA A 113 -19.63 -19.95 2.82
C ALA A 113 -19.79 -21.33 2.16
N PHE A 114 -18.80 -21.78 1.39
CA PHE A 114 -18.77 -23.12 0.79
C PHE A 114 -18.69 -24.22 1.85
N SER A 115 -17.81 -24.07 2.84
CA SER A 115 -17.67 -25.01 3.94
C SER A 115 -18.97 -25.14 4.74
N ARG A 116 -19.63 -24.03 5.06
CA ARG A 116 -20.94 -24.02 5.76
C ARG A 116 -22.05 -24.68 4.94
N ALA A 117 -21.94 -24.67 3.61
CA ALA A 117 -22.87 -25.33 2.70
C ALA A 117 -22.54 -26.81 2.43
N GLY A 118 -21.43 -27.33 3.00
CA GLY A 118 -21.03 -28.74 2.89
C GLY A 118 -20.02 -29.08 1.80
N TYR A 119 -19.48 -28.07 1.10
CA TYR A 119 -18.46 -28.27 0.06
C TYR A 119 -17.04 -28.19 0.64
N SER A 120 -16.11 -28.96 0.07
CA SER A 120 -14.65 -28.75 0.25
C SER A 120 -14.19 -27.63 -0.68
N VAL A 121 -13.19 -26.87 -0.26
CA VAL A 121 -12.59 -25.80 -1.08
C VAL A 121 -11.10 -26.07 -1.20
N GLU A 122 -10.63 -26.10 -2.45
CA GLU A 122 -9.23 -26.30 -2.81
C GLU A 122 -8.74 -25.14 -3.67
N LEU A 123 -7.49 -24.74 -3.48
CA LEU A 123 -6.84 -23.75 -4.33
C LEU A 123 -6.05 -24.49 -5.39
N HIS A 124 -6.23 -24.09 -6.65
CA HIS A 124 -5.38 -24.51 -7.74
C HIS A 124 -4.23 -23.52 -7.87
N GLU A 125 -3.09 -23.83 -7.24
CA GLU A 125 -1.92 -22.95 -7.17
C GLU A 125 -0.82 -23.31 -8.20
N ARG A 126 -0.95 -24.47 -8.85
CA ARG A 126 -0.01 -25.04 -9.83
C ARG A 126 -0.53 -26.35 -10.40
N GLY A 127 0.07 -26.77 -11.52
CA GLY A 127 -0.10 -28.09 -12.11
C GLY A 127 -1.15 -28.08 -13.21
N GLU A 128 -1.54 -29.26 -13.69
CA GLU A 128 -2.54 -29.34 -14.77
C GLU A 128 -3.94 -29.05 -14.22
N LEU A 129 -4.61 -28.01 -14.74
CA LEU A 129 -5.98 -27.66 -14.33
C LEU A 129 -6.96 -28.81 -14.56
N SER A 130 -6.74 -29.62 -15.59
CA SER A 130 -7.57 -30.79 -15.89
C SER A 130 -7.59 -31.83 -14.76
N GLU A 131 -6.46 -32.06 -14.08
CA GLU A 131 -6.38 -32.96 -12.94
C GLU A 131 -7.14 -32.39 -11.74
N ALA A 132 -6.96 -31.10 -11.45
CA ALA A 132 -7.65 -30.41 -10.35
C ALA A 132 -9.17 -30.42 -10.54
N LEU A 133 -9.66 -30.33 -11.78
CA LEU A 133 -11.09 -30.31 -12.09
C LEU A 133 -11.75 -31.69 -12.19
N SER A 134 -10.98 -32.78 -12.22
CA SER A 134 -11.49 -34.13 -12.51
C SER A 134 -12.60 -34.61 -11.56
N ASP A 135 -12.48 -34.31 -10.26
CA ASP A 135 -13.47 -34.66 -9.22
C ASP A 135 -14.18 -33.41 -8.64
N ALA A 136 -13.99 -32.24 -9.26
CA ALA A 136 -14.58 -30.99 -8.82
C ALA A 136 -16.06 -30.89 -9.22
N VAL A 137 -16.85 -30.17 -8.44
CA VAL A 137 -18.24 -29.82 -8.74
C VAL A 137 -18.41 -28.35 -9.12
N GLY A 138 -17.34 -27.56 -8.95
CA GLY A 138 -17.31 -26.14 -9.27
C GLY A 138 -15.89 -25.63 -9.48
N TYR A 139 -15.74 -24.68 -10.40
CA TYR A 139 -14.52 -23.91 -10.60
C TYR A 139 -14.83 -22.42 -10.48
N VAL A 140 -14.01 -21.70 -9.71
CA VAL A 140 -14.19 -20.28 -9.42
C VAL A 140 -12.93 -19.53 -9.82
N VAL A 141 -13.08 -18.62 -10.78
CA VAL A 141 -12.02 -17.71 -11.22
C VAL A 141 -12.35 -16.32 -10.71
N VAL A 142 -11.41 -15.71 -9.98
CA VAL A 142 -11.55 -14.35 -9.47
C VAL A 142 -10.31 -13.56 -9.85
N ASP A 143 -10.52 -12.46 -10.56
CA ASP A 143 -9.53 -11.49 -10.98
C ASP A 143 -8.22 -12.10 -11.48
N PRO A 144 -8.26 -12.89 -12.58
CA PRO A 144 -7.06 -13.48 -13.14
C PRO A 144 -6.16 -12.38 -13.70
N GLY A 145 -4.90 -12.37 -13.29
CA GLY A 145 -3.89 -11.40 -13.72
C GLY A 145 -3.16 -11.81 -15.00
N THR A 146 -3.32 -13.06 -15.45
CA THR A 146 -2.76 -13.58 -16.70
C THR A 146 -3.81 -14.28 -17.56
N ASP A 147 -3.54 -14.33 -18.86
CA ASP A 147 -4.38 -15.09 -19.80
C ASP A 147 -4.31 -16.59 -19.49
N PHE A 148 -5.38 -17.30 -19.85
CA PHE A 148 -5.45 -18.75 -19.78
C PHE A 148 -4.81 -19.36 -21.03
N GLU A 149 -3.99 -20.39 -20.84
CA GLU A 149 -3.38 -21.13 -21.95
C GLU A 149 -4.43 -22.03 -22.66
N GLU A 150 -4.13 -22.49 -23.87
CA GLU A 150 -5.06 -23.31 -24.66
C GLU A 150 -5.49 -24.59 -23.94
N GLU A 151 -4.57 -25.16 -23.15
CA GLU A 151 -4.81 -26.36 -22.34
C GLU A 151 -5.79 -26.12 -21.19
N ASP A 152 -5.67 -24.99 -20.49
CA ASP A 152 -6.60 -24.62 -19.41
C ASP A 152 -7.99 -24.31 -19.96
N VAL A 153 -8.05 -23.61 -21.10
CA VAL A 153 -9.31 -23.37 -21.81
C VAL A 153 -9.96 -24.69 -22.20
N ALA A 154 -9.18 -25.67 -22.68
CA ALA A 154 -9.70 -27.00 -23.02
C ALA A 154 -10.21 -27.75 -21.77
N ALA A 155 -9.48 -27.67 -20.65
CA ALA A 155 -9.89 -28.27 -19.38
C ALA A 155 -11.22 -27.68 -18.87
N VAL A 156 -11.35 -26.35 -18.84
CA VAL A 156 -12.59 -25.67 -18.43
C VAL A 156 -13.77 -26.01 -19.35
N ARG A 157 -13.53 -26.12 -20.66
CA ARG A 157 -14.55 -26.57 -21.62
C ARG A 157 -15.00 -28.00 -21.37
N SER A 158 -14.08 -28.93 -21.12
CA SER A 158 -14.45 -30.32 -20.77
C SER A 158 -15.24 -30.35 -19.47
N PHE A 159 -14.72 -29.72 -18.42
CA PHE A 159 -15.35 -29.65 -17.11
C PHE A 159 -16.80 -29.15 -17.16
N THR A 160 -17.03 -28.07 -17.90
CA THR A 160 -18.39 -27.51 -18.07
C THR A 160 -19.28 -28.37 -18.97
N ALA A 161 -18.72 -29.04 -19.98
CA ALA A 161 -19.46 -30.02 -20.80
C ALA A 161 -19.91 -31.24 -19.99
N ASP A 162 -19.12 -31.65 -19.00
CA ASP A 162 -19.41 -32.76 -18.07
C ASP A 162 -20.38 -32.36 -16.94
N GLY A 163 -20.87 -31.11 -16.94
CA GLY A 163 -21.86 -30.60 -15.98
C GLY A 163 -21.26 -29.86 -14.78
N GLY A 164 -19.95 -29.65 -14.78
CA GLY A 164 -19.26 -28.76 -13.85
C GLY A 164 -19.77 -27.32 -13.95
N ARG A 165 -19.72 -26.59 -12.83
CA ARG A 165 -20.19 -25.20 -12.76
C ARG A 165 -19.01 -24.23 -12.72
N LEU A 166 -19.00 -23.28 -13.65
CA LEU A 166 -18.00 -22.22 -13.72
C LEU A 166 -18.56 -20.90 -13.19
N LEU A 167 -17.80 -20.24 -12.32
CA LEU A 167 -18.06 -18.88 -11.87
C LEU A 167 -16.83 -18.03 -12.19
N VAL A 168 -17.04 -16.92 -12.91
CA VAL A 168 -15.96 -15.99 -13.27
C VAL A 168 -16.32 -14.61 -12.75
N PHE A 169 -15.43 -14.05 -11.95
CA PHE A 169 -15.43 -12.66 -11.55
C PHE A 169 -14.14 -12.02 -12.05
N ALA A 170 -14.17 -11.38 -13.20
CA ALA A 170 -13.02 -10.65 -13.73
C ALA A 170 -13.36 -9.17 -13.83
N GLU A 171 -12.39 -8.31 -13.55
CA GLU A 171 -12.48 -6.92 -13.97
C GLU A 171 -12.42 -6.86 -15.50
N PRO A 172 -13.15 -5.93 -16.15
CA PRO A 172 -13.05 -5.77 -17.59
C PRO A 172 -11.60 -5.43 -17.96
N THR A 173 -11.04 -6.18 -18.91
CA THR A 173 -9.69 -5.95 -19.43
C THR A 173 -9.58 -4.50 -19.92
N THR A 174 -8.76 -3.70 -19.23
CA THR A 174 -8.49 -2.34 -19.68
C THR A 174 -7.46 -2.43 -20.80
N VAL A 175 -7.89 -2.17 -22.04
CA VAL A 175 -6.97 -2.08 -23.18
C VAL A 175 -6.11 -0.84 -22.97
N GLU A 176 -4.86 -1.04 -22.56
CA GLU A 176 -3.89 0.04 -22.47
C GLU A 176 -3.48 0.43 -23.90
N VAL A 177 -4.17 1.44 -24.46
CA VAL A 177 -3.80 2.02 -25.75
C VAL A 177 -2.53 2.84 -25.52
N ASN A 178 -1.38 2.19 -25.71
CA ASN A 178 -0.10 2.86 -25.82
C ASN A 178 -0.14 3.80 -27.01
N SER A 179 -0.51 5.04 -26.73
CA SER A 179 -0.54 6.12 -27.70
C SER A 179 0.86 6.71 -27.78
N ASP A 180 1.76 6.00 -28.44
CA ASP A 180 3.02 6.59 -28.87
C ASP A 180 2.70 7.80 -29.75
N PHE A 181 3.15 9.00 -29.34
CA PHE A 181 2.83 10.28 -29.98
C PHE A 181 3.27 10.39 -31.46
N ARG A 182 3.82 9.32 -32.03
CA ARG A 182 4.37 9.24 -33.38
C ARG A 182 3.67 8.23 -34.29
N SER A 183 2.73 7.42 -33.81
CA SER A 183 2.04 6.47 -34.70
C SER A 183 0.67 6.04 -34.17
N THR A 184 -0.39 6.50 -34.80
CA THR A 184 -1.74 5.90 -34.64
C THR A 184 -1.90 4.86 -35.74
N SER A 185 -1.63 3.60 -35.46
CA SER A 185 -2.11 2.51 -36.32
C SER A 185 -3.32 1.87 -35.64
N VAL A 186 -4.52 2.34 -36.03
CA VAL A 186 -5.75 1.58 -35.80
C VAL A 186 -5.75 0.47 -36.85
N VAL A 187 -5.55 -0.78 -36.44
CA VAL A 187 -5.86 -1.91 -37.30
C VAL A 187 -7.38 -2.10 -37.21
N GLU A 188 -8.12 -1.37 -38.04
CA GLU A 188 -9.49 -1.72 -38.39
C GLU A 188 -9.42 -2.99 -39.24
N GLU A 189 -9.66 -4.15 -38.63
CA GLU A 189 -9.92 -5.37 -39.39
C GLU A 189 -11.25 -5.20 -40.13
N ARG A 190 -11.16 -4.85 -41.42
CA ARG A 190 -12.32 -4.73 -42.30
C ARG A 190 -12.91 -6.11 -42.52
N SER A 191 -14.13 -6.28 -42.05
CA SER A 191 -15.07 -7.32 -42.51
C SER A 191 -15.28 -7.19 -44.02
N GLU A 192 -14.56 -7.97 -44.83
CA GLU A 192 -14.99 -8.24 -46.20
C GLU A 192 -16.02 -9.36 -46.19
N VAL A 193 -17.28 -8.96 -46.40
CA VAL A 193 -18.35 -9.84 -46.84
C VAL A 193 -18.32 -9.91 -48.36
N ALA A 194 -18.10 -11.11 -48.91
CA ALA A 194 -18.62 -11.54 -50.20
C ALA A 194 -18.82 -13.06 -50.19
#